data_AF-A0A1S1BU82-F1
#
_entry.id   AF-A0A1S1BU82-F1
#
_cell.length_a   1.000
_cell.length_b   1.000
_cell.length_c   1.000
_cell.angle_alpha   90.00
_cell.angle_beta   90.00
_cell.angle_gamma   90.00
#
_symmetry.space_group_name_H-M   'P 1'
#
loop_
_entity.id
_entity.type
_entity.pdbx_description
1 polymer ?
#
loop_
_entity_poly.entity_id
_entity_poly.type
_entity_poly.pdbx_seq_one_letter_code
_entity_poly.pdbx_strand_id
1 'polypeptide(L)'
;MVKQFSSQVIRKGDRQAIPLSQRALDLSDLEVGDQVNLTIEKESILVTKKKSPLKEKIRAFYQAGGTYEEGLIDYGETAGEEW
;
A
#
# COMPACT_ATOMS: atom_id res chain seq x y z
N MET A 1 -0.66 11.00 -22.70
CA MET A 1 -1.08 12.16 -21.88
C MET A 1 -0.55 11.95 -20.46
N VAL A 2 0.36 12.81 -20.00
CA VAL A 2 0.90 12.76 -18.64
C VAL A 2 -0.22 13.18 -17.69
N LYS A 3 -0.59 12.33 -16.74
CA LYS A 3 -1.64 12.63 -15.76
C LYS A 3 -0.99 13.31 -14.56
N GLN A 4 -1.19 14.61 -14.43
CA GLN A 4 -0.59 15.44 -13.39
C GLN A 4 -1.59 15.69 -12.25
N PHE A 5 -1.12 15.59 -11.01
CA PHE A 5 -1.89 15.85 -9.80
C PHE A 5 -1.11 16.81 -8.91
N SER A 6 -1.80 17.80 -8.34
CA SER A 6 -1.24 18.68 -7.32
C SER A 6 -1.57 18.13 -5.95
N SER A 7 -0.56 18.05 -5.08
CA SER A 7 -0.72 17.74 -3.67
C SER A 7 0.21 18.62 -2.85
N GLN A 8 -0.06 18.76 -1.56
CA GLN A 8 0.71 19.60 -0.64
C GLN A 8 1.45 18.72 0.35
N VAL A 9 2.65 19.14 0.75
CA VAL A 9 3.35 18.48 1.85
C VAL A 9 2.65 18.87 3.15
N ILE A 10 2.22 17.86 3.91
CA ILE A 10 1.56 18.03 5.20
C ILE A 10 2.42 17.47 6.33
N ARG A 11 2.22 17.98 7.55
CA ARG A 11 2.78 17.39 8.76
C ARG A 11 1.85 16.29 9.28
N LYS A 12 2.39 15.11 9.56
CA LYS A 12 1.70 13.96 10.17
C LYS A 12 2.48 13.52 11.41
N GLY A 13 2.08 14.03 12.58
CA GLY A 13 2.84 13.89 13.82
C GLY A 13 4.22 14.56 13.71
N ASP A 14 5.28 13.80 13.94
CA ASP A 14 6.66 14.27 13.81
C ASP A 14 7.27 14.06 12.42
N ARG A 15 6.45 13.64 11.44
CA ARG A 15 6.89 13.37 10.06
C ARG A 15 6.17 14.25 9.06
N GLN A 16 6.68 14.27 7.84
CA GLN A 16 6.02 14.88 6.69
C GLN A 16 5.42 13.80 5.79
N ALA A 17 4.34 14.14 5.10
CA ALA A 17 3.67 13.25 4.15
C ALA A 17 3.19 14.05 2.93
N ILE A 18 3.08 13.36 1.79
CA ILE A 18 2.38 13.87 0.60
C ILE A 18 1.15 12.98 0.42
N PRO A 19 -0.07 13.50 0.63
CA PRO A 19 -1.27 12.70 0.42
C PRO A 19 -1.47 12.45 -1.07
N LEU A 20 -1.81 11.21 -1.42
CA LEU A 20 -2.23 10.82 -2.77
C LEU A 20 -3.76 10.75 -2.80
N SER A 21 -4.36 11.37 -3.81
CA SER A 21 -5.80 11.23 -4.04
C SER A 21 -6.12 9.80 -4.50
N GLN A 22 -7.37 9.36 -4.32
CA GLN A 22 -7.81 8.04 -4.81
C GLN A 22 -7.49 7.85 -6.29
N ARG A 23 -7.75 8.88 -7.10
CA ARG A 23 -7.43 8.89 -8.53
C ARG A 23 -5.94 8.71 -8.82
N ALA A 24 -5.04 9.24 -7.99
CA ALA A 24 -3.61 9.04 -8.14
C ALA A 24 -3.19 7.60 -7.79
N LEU A 25 -3.82 6.98 -6.78
CA LEU A 25 -3.61 5.57 -6.43
C LEU A 25 -4.04 4.65 -7.58
N ASP A 26 -5.27 4.83 -8.09
CA ASP A 26 -5.83 4.02 -9.17
C ASP A 26 -4.97 4.05 -10.45
N LEU A 27 -4.27 5.17 -10.68
CA LEU A 27 -3.42 5.37 -11.85
C LEU A 27 -1.97 4.92 -11.66
N SER A 28 -1.52 4.77 -10.42
CA SER A 28 -0.14 4.39 -10.08
C SER A 28 0.02 2.92 -9.73
N ASP A 29 -1.07 2.15 -9.70
CA ASP A 29 -1.09 0.75 -9.25
C ASP A 29 -0.49 0.56 -7.84
N LEU A 30 -0.64 1.60 -7.01
CA LEU A 30 -0.24 1.61 -5.61
C LEU A 30 -1.46 1.37 -4.73
N GLU A 31 -1.30 0.49 -3.74
CA GLU A 31 -2.34 0.21 -2.75
C GLU A 31 -1.87 0.61 -1.35
N VAL A 32 -2.82 0.84 -0.43
CA VAL A 32 -2.50 1.08 0.97
C VAL A 32 -1.79 -0.16 1.54
N GLY A 33 -0.62 0.05 2.15
CA GLY A 33 0.21 -1.04 2.67
C GLY A 33 1.29 -1.53 1.70
N ASP A 34 1.39 -0.97 0.50
CA ASP A 34 2.55 -1.21 -0.36
C ASP A 34 3.82 -0.56 0.18
N GLN A 35 4.93 -1.26 -0.02
CA GLN A 35 6.25 -0.68 0.18
C GLN A 35 6.68 0.02 -1.11
N VAL A 36 7.30 1.19 -0.96
CA VAL A 36 7.80 1.99 -2.09
C VAL A 36 9.27 2.34 -1.89
N ASN A 37 9.99 2.49 -2.99
CA ASN A 37 11.33 3.07 -3.00
C ASN A 37 11.21 4.55 -3.38
N LEU A 38 11.97 5.40 -2.69
CA LEU A 38 12.09 6.82 -2.99
C LEU A 38 13.47 7.08 -3.60
N THR A 39 13.49 7.67 -4.79
CA THR A 39 14.73 8.16 -5.42
C THR A 39 14.66 9.68 -5.47
N ILE A 40 15.67 10.34 -4.90
CA ILE A 40 15.76 11.80 -4.89
C ILE A 40 16.57 12.23 -6.11
N GLU A 41 15.96 13.02 -6.98
CA GLU A 41 16.60 13.69 -8.10
C GLU A 41 16.72 15.19 -7.81
N LYS A 42 17.36 15.95 -8.72
CA LYS A 42 17.60 17.40 -8.49
C LYS A 42 16.32 18.20 -8.23
N GLU A 43 15.23 17.89 -8.92
CA GLU A 43 13.97 18.65 -8.85
C GLU A 43 12.75 17.74 -8.64
N SER A 44 12.97 16.44 -8.39
CA SER A 44 11.90 15.46 -8.37
C SER A 44 12.16 14.39 -7.29
N ILE A 45 11.07 13.80 -6.79
CA ILE A 45 11.13 12.57 -6.01
C ILE A 45 10.40 11.52 -6.82
N LEU A 46 11.15 10.52 -7.30
CA LEU A 46 10.57 9.39 -7.99
C LEU A 46 10.17 8.31 -6.98
N VAL A 47 8.89 7.98 -6.96
CA VAL A 47 8.32 6.92 -6.13
C VAL A 47 8.05 5.71 -6.99
N THR A 48 8.62 4.56 -6.64
CA THR A 48 8.40 3.29 -7.37
C THR A 48 7.95 2.20 -6.43
N LYS A 49 7.06 1.33 -6.90
CA LYS A 49 6.59 0.18 -6.14
C LYS A 49 7.77 -0.75 -5.85
N LYS A 50 8.01 -1.04 -4.57
CA LYS A 50 9.04 -2.00 -4.17
C LYS A 50 8.45 -3.40 -4.32
N LYS A 51 9.03 -4.19 -5.23
CA LYS A 51 8.69 -5.61 -5.33
C LYS A 51 9.02 -6.30 -4.02
N SER A 52 8.05 -7.02 -3.46
CA SER A 52 8.25 -7.87 -2.29
C SER A 52 8.37 -9.32 -2.76
N PRO A 53 9.55 -9.94 -2.66
CA PRO A 53 9.75 -11.33 -3.05
C PRO A 53 8.80 -12.29 -2.31
N LEU A 54 8.43 -11.94 -1.07
CA LEU A 54 7.48 -12.73 -0.29
C LEU A 54 6.06 -12.60 -0.84
N LYS A 55 5.57 -11.38 -1.11
CA LYS A 55 4.24 -11.18 -1.73
C LYS A 55 4.17 -11.89 -3.09
N GLU A 56 5.24 -11.81 -3.89
CA GLU A 56 5.32 -12.50 -5.18
C GLU A 56 5.30 -14.03 -5.02
N LYS A 57 6.05 -14.58 -4.07
CA LYS A 57 6.02 -16.01 -3.75
C LYS A 57 4.64 -16.50 -3.31
N ILE A 58 3.97 -15.75 -2.43
CA ILE A 58 2.62 -16.09 -1.98
C ILE A 58 1.63 -16.04 -3.15
N ARG A 59 1.69 -15.00 -3.98
CA ARG A 59 0.85 -14.89 -5.17
C ARG A 59 1.09 -16.06 -6.14
N ALA A 60 2.34 -16.42 -6.37
CA ALA A 60 2.70 -17.56 -7.21
C ALA A 60 2.21 -18.90 -6.63
N PHE A 61 2.28 -19.07 -5.31
CA PHE A 61 1.77 -20.26 -4.61
C PHE A 61 0.27 -20.46 -4.89
N TYR A 62 -0.56 -19.43 -4.71
CA TYR A 62 -1.99 -19.53 -5.01
C TYR A 62 -2.30 -19.67 -6.50
N GLN A 63 -1.57 -18.98 -7.39
CA GLN A 63 -1.73 -19.13 -8.84
C GLN A 63 -1.38 -20.54 -9.35
N ALA A 64 -0.46 -21.23 -8.68
CA ALA A 64 -0.11 -22.61 -8.97
C ALA A 64 -1.09 -23.63 -8.38
N GLY A 65 -2.21 -23.18 -7.80
CA GLY A 65 -3.20 -24.04 -7.16
C GLY A 65 -2.85 -24.43 -5.73
N GLY A 66 -1.85 -23.79 -5.12
CA GLY A 66 -1.54 -23.96 -3.70
C GLY A 66 -2.70 -23.45 -2.84
N THR A 67 -3.10 -24.24 -1.86
CA THR A 67 -4.10 -23.88 -0.86
C THR A 67 -3.43 -23.76 0.49
N TYR A 68 -3.89 -22.80 1.29
CA TYR A 68 -3.51 -22.66 2.68
C TYR A 68 -4.78 -22.77 3.50
N GLU A 69 -4.93 -23.87 4.25
CA GLU A 69 -6.02 -24.04 5.20
C GLU A 69 -5.50 -23.71 6.59
N GLU A 70 -5.90 -22.54 7.09
CA GLU A 70 -5.80 -22.20 8.50
C GLU A 70 -7.13 -22.59 9.17
N GLY A 71 -7.08 -23.18 10.36
CA GLY A 71 -8.29 -23.39 11.14
C GLY A 71 -8.97 -22.04 11.41
N LEU A 72 -10.30 -22.01 11.39
CA LEU A 72 -11.05 -20.80 11.76
C LEU A 72 -10.58 -20.33 13.14
N ILE A 73 -9.99 -19.13 13.21
CA ILE A 73 -9.71 -18.46 14.47
C ILE A 73 -11.07 -17.96 14.98
N ASP A 74 -11.53 -18.52 16.09
CA ASP A 74 -12.67 -17.98 16.84
C ASP A 74 -12.21 -16.70 17.53
N TYR A 75 -12.59 -15.55 16.94
CA TYR A 75 -12.28 -14.23 17.48
C TYR A 75 -13.15 -13.86 18.69
N GLY A 76 -14.02 -14.76 19.15
CA GLY A 76 -14.98 -14.51 20.23
C GLY A 76 -16.12 -13.61 19.81
N GLU A 77 -17.00 -13.29 20.76
CA GLU A 77 -18.08 -12.32 20.55
C GLU A 77 -17.50 -10.91 20.38
N THR A 78 -18.06 -10.15 19.44
CA THR A 78 -17.77 -8.72 19.29
C THR A 78 -17.95 -8.03 20.64
N ALA A 79 -16.86 -7.52 21.23
CA ALA A 79 -16.98 -6.56 22.32
C ALA A 79 -17.80 -5.40 21.77
N GLY A 80 -19.05 -5.28 22.23
CA GLY A 80 -20.02 -4.31 21.72
C GLY A 80 -19.48 -2.88 21.76
N GLU A 81 -20.15 -1.98 21.04
CA GLU A 81 -19.77 -0.56 20.96
C GLU A 81 -19.43 0.01 22.35
N GLU A 82 -18.16 0.33 22.57
CA GLU A 82 -17.79 1.25 23.64
C GLU A 82 -18.37 2.62 23.24
N TRP A 83 -19.43 2.99 23.97
CA TRP A 83 -20.14 4.27 23.88
C TRP A 83 -19.35 5.42 24.51
#